data_AF-A0A013VJ09-F1
#
_entry.id   AF-A0A013VJ09-F1
#
_cell.length_a   1.000
_cell.length_b   1.000
_cell.length_c   1.000
_cell.angle_alpha   90.00
_cell.angle_beta   90.00
_cell.angle_gamma   90.00
#
_symmetry.space_group_name_H-M   'P 1'
#
loop_
_entity.id
_entity.type
_entity.pdbx_description
1 polymer ?
#
loop_
_entity_poly.entity_id
_entity_poly.type
_entity_poly.pdbx_seq_one_letter_code
_entity_poly.pdbx_strand_id
1 'polypeptide(L)'
;MNGVCRDNKPEWQAWNNARHRCLSTNNPFYPKYGGQGITICNEWADDFATFLTDMGKRPSPKHELGRLDSKLGYNPSNCAWMTRQQIMLRQPPRTKPNRPNRPPITYKGVTRSLRDWAKHLGIGETALGHRLSTYGWTLDEALGGQPRSVSRGYPKKHYVEWKGETRHVSEWAEQAGISRCCLLGRIFRLGWTMDRAMTEPKGQYHRKAKPEKSPEDQ
;
A
#
# COMPACT_ATOMS: atom_id res chain seq x y z
N MET A 1 -8.15 2.64 -42.11
CA MET A 1 -8.19 2.81 -40.63
C MET A 1 -6.90 2.39 -39.89
N ASN A 2 -5.83 1.90 -40.56
CA ASN A 2 -4.67 1.31 -39.88
C ASN A 2 -3.61 2.29 -39.31
N GLY A 3 -3.69 3.60 -39.62
CA GLY A 3 -2.74 4.61 -39.13
C GLY A 3 -3.15 5.28 -37.81
N VAL A 4 -4.44 5.57 -37.65
CA VAL A 4 -4.98 6.40 -36.55
C VAL A 4 -4.68 5.81 -35.16
N CYS A 5 -4.73 4.49 -35.03
CA CYS A 5 -4.42 3.80 -33.76
C CYS A 5 -2.92 3.84 -33.40
N ARG A 6 -2.02 3.86 -34.40
CA ARG A 6 -0.56 3.89 -34.17
C ARG A 6 -0.11 5.25 -33.66
N ASP A 7 -0.67 6.32 -34.22
CA ASP A 7 -0.26 7.69 -33.90
C ASP A 7 -0.89 8.21 -32.59
N ASN A 8 -1.95 7.57 -32.10
CA ASN A 8 -2.68 7.94 -30.87
C ASN A 8 -2.70 6.78 -29.87
N LYS A 9 -1.53 6.14 -29.68
CA LYS A 9 -1.37 4.96 -28.83
C LYS A 9 -1.93 5.15 -27.41
N PRO A 10 -1.73 6.27 -26.70
CA PRO A 10 -2.28 6.45 -25.37
C PRO A 10 -3.81 6.56 -25.31
N GLU A 11 -4.41 7.24 -26.29
CA GLU A 11 -5.86 7.39 -26.43
C GLU A 11 -6.48 6.05 -26.78
N TRP A 12 -5.87 5.31 -27.72
CA TRP A 12 -6.29 3.97 -28.10
C TRP A 12 -6.23 3.01 -26.91
N GLN A 13 -5.17 3.08 -26.10
CA GLN A 13 -5.08 2.28 -24.87
C GLN A 13 -6.18 2.63 -23.88
N ALA A 14 -6.50 3.90 -23.68
CA ALA A 14 -7.56 4.32 -22.76
C ALA A 14 -8.94 3.84 -23.23
N TRP A 15 -9.23 4.03 -24.53
CA TRP A 15 -10.45 3.55 -25.18
C TRP A 15 -10.59 2.02 -25.09
N ASN A 16 -9.56 1.28 -25.50
CA ASN A 16 -9.56 -0.18 -25.48
C ASN A 16 -9.71 -0.72 -24.05
N ASN A 17 -9.10 -0.06 -23.05
CA ASN A 17 -9.30 -0.40 -21.65
C ASN A 17 -10.72 -0.11 -21.16
N ALA A 18 -11.38 0.97 -21.59
CA ALA A 18 -12.78 1.23 -21.27
C ALA A 18 -13.70 0.17 -21.89
N ARG A 19 -13.50 -0.13 -23.18
CA ARG A 19 -14.22 -1.17 -23.92
C ARG A 19 -14.08 -2.55 -23.28
N HIS A 20 -12.86 -3.00 -23.00
CA HIS A 20 -12.63 -4.31 -22.38
C HIS A 20 -13.21 -4.42 -20.96
N ARG A 21 -13.19 -3.35 -20.16
CA ARG A 21 -13.84 -3.35 -18.84
C ARG A 21 -15.35 -3.56 -18.93
N CYS A 22 -15.99 -3.06 -19.99
CA CYS A 22 -17.44 -3.13 -20.15
C CYS A 22 -17.92 -4.38 -20.91
N LEU A 23 -17.17 -4.83 -21.92
CA LEU A 23 -17.64 -5.84 -22.87
C LEU A 23 -16.96 -7.21 -22.72
N SER A 24 -15.75 -7.27 -22.15
CA SER A 24 -14.99 -8.52 -22.07
C SER A 24 -15.16 -9.19 -20.71
N THR A 25 -15.90 -10.29 -20.66
CA THR A 25 -16.09 -11.11 -19.44
C THR A 25 -14.78 -11.68 -18.88
N ASN A 26 -13.77 -11.88 -19.74
CA ASN A 26 -12.43 -12.34 -19.36
C ASN A 26 -11.58 -11.23 -18.71
N ASN A 27 -12.03 -9.97 -18.73
CA ASN A 27 -11.30 -8.89 -18.08
C ASN A 27 -11.45 -8.98 -16.55
N PRO A 28 -10.36 -8.94 -15.75
CA PRO A 28 -10.45 -9.01 -14.29
C PRO A 28 -11.31 -7.93 -13.64
N PHE A 29 -11.55 -6.81 -14.34
CA PHE A 29 -12.40 -5.73 -13.88
C PHE A 29 -13.84 -5.82 -14.37
N TYR A 30 -14.18 -6.72 -15.29
CA TYR A 30 -15.54 -6.86 -15.82
C TYR A 30 -16.62 -6.98 -14.73
N PRO A 31 -16.45 -7.80 -13.66
CA PRO A 31 -17.46 -7.90 -12.60
C PRO A 31 -17.77 -6.58 -11.88
N LYS A 32 -16.89 -5.58 -11.97
CA LYS A 32 -17.06 -4.24 -11.38
C LYS A 32 -17.60 -3.20 -12.36
N TYR A 33 -17.63 -3.51 -13.65
CA TYR A 33 -18.04 -2.60 -14.72
C TYR A 33 -19.16 -3.26 -15.52
N GLY A 34 -18.84 -4.03 -16.57
CA GLY A 34 -19.85 -4.70 -17.40
C GLY A 34 -20.81 -5.58 -16.60
N GLY A 35 -20.29 -6.33 -15.62
CA GLY A 35 -21.11 -7.16 -14.71
C GLY A 35 -22.00 -6.37 -13.74
N GLN A 36 -21.81 -5.05 -13.61
CA GLN A 36 -22.68 -4.13 -12.85
C GLN A 36 -23.60 -3.30 -13.78
N GLY A 37 -23.63 -3.59 -15.08
CA GLY A 37 -24.41 -2.84 -16.06
C GLY A 37 -23.75 -1.54 -16.55
N ILE A 38 -22.45 -1.31 -16.27
CA ILE A 38 -21.72 -0.18 -16.83
C ILE A 38 -21.36 -0.50 -18.29
N THR A 39 -21.92 0.27 -19.22
CA THR A 39 -21.76 0.09 -20.66
C THR A 39 -20.84 1.15 -21.29
N ILE A 40 -20.51 0.96 -22.57
CA ILE A 40 -19.90 1.95 -23.45
C ILE A 40 -20.94 2.28 -24.54
N CYS A 41 -21.02 3.54 -24.99
CA CYS A 41 -21.94 3.90 -26.07
C CYS A 41 -21.57 3.19 -27.38
N ASN A 42 -22.55 2.97 -28.25
CA ASN A 42 -22.39 2.16 -29.45
C ASN A 42 -21.37 2.77 -30.42
N GLU A 43 -21.34 4.09 -30.50
CA GLU A 43 -20.41 4.85 -31.34
C GLU A 43 -18.96 4.59 -30.95
N TRP A 44 -18.69 4.44 -29.65
CA TRP A 44 -17.36 4.11 -29.15
C TRP A 44 -17.11 2.61 -29.05
N ALA A 45 -18.14 1.76 -29.11
CA ALA A 45 -17.99 0.33 -28.90
C ALA A 45 -17.05 -0.29 -29.95
N ASP A 46 -17.15 0.13 -31.21
CA ASP A 46 -16.37 -0.46 -32.31
C ASP A 46 -15.63 0.59 -33.17
N ASP A 47 -15.77 1.89 -32.90
CA ASP A 47 -15.02 2.94 -33.61
C ASP A 47 -14.15 3.81 -32.68
N PHE A 48 -12.84 3.62 -32.79
CA PHE A 48 -11.86 4.46 -32.12
C PHE A 48 -11.79 5.88 -32.70
N ALA A 49 -12.08 6.06 -33.99
CA ALA A 49 -12.01 7.39 -34.62
C ALA A 49 -13.10 8.31 -34.06
N THR A 50 -14.31 7.80 -33.82
CA THR A 50 -15.37 8.56 -33.12
C THR A 50 -14.94 8.91 -31.70
N PHE A 51 -14.40 7.95 -30.93
CA PHE A 51 -13.87 8.23 -29.59
C PHE A 51 -12.82 9.35 -29.61
N LEU A 52 -11.87 9.30 -30.56
CA LEU A 52 -10.81 10.30 -30.67
C LEU A 52 -11.35 11.67 -31.07
N THR A 53 -12.40 11.71 -31.89
CA THR A 53 -13.08 12.96 -32.29
C THR A 53 -13.78 13.59 -31.11
N ASP A 54 -14.52 12.80 -30.33
CA ASP A 54 -15.29 13.29 -29.18
C ASP A 54 -14.40 13.71 -28.02
N MET A 55 -13.35 12.93 -27.73
CA MET A 55 -12.49 13.15 -26.57
C MET A 55 -11.26 14.00 -26.86
N GLY A 56 -10.85 14.09 -28.13
CA GLY A 56 -9.59 14.70 -28.53
C GLY A 56 -8.35 13.97 -28.00
N LYS A 57 -7.19 14.57 -28.25
CA LYS A 57 -5.90 14.08 -27.74
C LYS A 57 -5.84 14.19 -26.23
N ARG A 58 -5.20 13.20 -25.60
CA ARG A 58 -4.94 13.20 -24.17
C ARG A 58 -4.01 14.38 -23.83
N PRO A 59 -4.43 15.30 -22.94
CA PRO A 59 -3.68 16.54 -22.69
C PRO A 59 -2.28 16.32 -22.10
N SER A 60 -2.09 15.26 -21.29
CA SER A 60 -0.77 14.90 -20.78
C SER A 60 -0.72 13.45 -20.29
N PRO A 61 0.49 12.88 -20.07
CA PRO A 61 0.64 11.53 -19.52
C PRO A 61 0.03 11.32 -18.12
N LYS A 62 -0.28 12.42 -17.40
CA LYS A 62 -0.94 12.37 -16.08
C LYS A 62 -2.45 12.22 -16.17
N HIS A 63 -3.03 12.38 -17.36
CA HIS A 63 -4.45 12.24 -17.60
C HIS A 63 -4.81 10.79 -17.94
N GLU A 64 -5.95 10.38 -17.42
CA GLU A 64 -6.59 9.09 -17.65
C GLU A 64 -8.02 9.36 -18.11
N LEU A 65 -8.61 8.41 -18.83
CA LEU A 65 -10.03 8.47 -19.18
C LEU A 65 -10.85 8.18 -17.91
N GLY A 66 -11.52 9.20 -17.39
CA GLY A 66 -12.39 9.06 -16.23
C GLY A 66 -13.85 9.32 -16.57
N ARG A 67 -14.73 8.91 -15.66
CA ARG A 67 -16.17 9.18 -15.72
C ARG A 67 -16.55 10.30 -14.75
N LEU A 68 -17.41 11.22 -15.19
CA LEU A 68 -17.91 12.34 -14.40
C LEU A 68 -18.85 11.84 -13.29
N ASP A 69 -19.77 10.95 -13.66
CA ASP A 69 -20.56 10.14 -12.73
C ASP A 69 -20.10 8.67 -12.82
N SER A 70 -19.67 8.14 -11.67
CA SER A 70 -19.23 6.76 -11.51
C SER A 70 -20.30 5.71 -11.82
N LYS A 71 -21.59 6.05 -11.69
CA LYS A 71 -22.75 5.19 -11.91
C LYS A 71 -23.13 5.03 -13.38
N LEU A 72 -22.73 5.98 -14.21
CA LEU A 72 -23.04 5.99 -15.65
C LEU A 72 -21.95 5.30 -16.47
N GLY A 73 -22.29 4.98 -17.73
CA GLY A 73 -21.41 4.34 -18.72
C GLY A 73 -20.33 5.27 -19.31
N TYR A 74 -19.59 4.75 -20.30
CA TYR A 74 -18.64 5.55 -21.08
C TYR A 74 -19.33 6.13 -22.31
N ASN A 75 -19.39 7.45 -22.38
CA ASN A 75 -19.95 8.21 -23.50
C ASN A 75 -19.37 9.64 -23.47
N PRO A 76 -19.52 10.44 -24.55
CA PRO A 76 -18.94 11.79 -24.63
C PRO A 76 -19.40 12.73 -23.50
N SER A 77 -20.65 12.63 -23.05
CA SER A 77 -21.21 13.53 -22.03
C SER A 77 -20.82 13.14 -20.60
N ASN A 78 -20.38 11.90 -20.37
CA ASN A 78 -19.97 11.39 -19.07
C ASN A 78 -18.46 11.13 -18.96
N CYS A 79 -17.69 11.29 -20.01
CA CYS A 79 -16.25 11.03 -20.00
C CYS A 79 -15.43 12.30 -20.21
N ALA A 80 -14.29 12.36 -19.51
CA ALA A 80 -13.32 13.44 -19.67
C ALA A 80 -11.90 12.93 -19.41
N TRP A 81 -10.92 13.57 -20.03
CA TRP A 81 -9.52 13.42 -19.63
C TRP A 81 -9.33 14.05 -18.26
N MET A 82 -8.96 13.23 -17.27
CA MET A 82 -8.84 13.67 -15.89
C MET A 82 -7.56 13.14 -15.26
N THR A 83 -6.94 13.97 -14.43
CA THR A 83 -5.85 13.50 -13.57
C THR A 83 -6.36 12.50 -12.55
N ARG A 84 -5.45 11.67 -12.05
CA ARG A 84 -5.75 10.72 -10.95
C ARG A 84 -6.46 11.39 -9.77
N GLN A 85 -6.05 12.61 -9.41
CA GLN A 85 -6.64 13.38 -8.32
C GLN A 85 -8.09 13.78 -8.65
N GLN A 86 -8.36 14.30 -9.85
CA GLN A 86 -9.70 14.65 -10.30
C GLN A 86 -10.64 13.43 -10.32
N ILE A 87 -10.16 12.27 -10.81
CA ILE A 87 -10.93 11.02 -10.79
C ILE A 87 -11.28 10.61 -9.36
N MET A 88 -10.33 10.73 -8.41
CA MET A 88 -10.58 10.39 -7.02
C MET A 88 -11.60 11.31 -6.34
N LEU A 89 -11.58 12.61 -6.64
CA LEU A 89 -12.52 13.58 -6.09
C LEU A 89 -13.97 13.34 -6.55
N ARG A 90 -14.16 12.69 -7.71
CA ARG A 90 -15.47 12.36 -8.26
C ARG A 90 -16.02 11.01 -7.80
N GLN A 91 -15.19 10.19 -7.17
CA GLN A 91 -15.65 8.93 -6.60
C GLN A 91 -16.20 9.17 -5.19
N PRO A 92 -17.21 8.38 -4.75
CA PRO A 92 -17.63 8.43 -3.36
C PRO A 92 -16.41 8.18 -2.47
N PRO A 93 -16.27 8.89 -1.34
CA PRO A 93 -15.16 8.69 -0.44
C PRO A 93 -15.06 7.21 -0.10
N ARG A 94 -13.85 6.65 -0.19
CA ARG A 94 -13.59 5.29 0.26
C ARG A 94 -13.84 5.25 1.76
N THR A 95 -15.09 5.02 2.17
CA THR A 95 -15.39 4.60 3.52
C THR A 95 -14.67 3.28 3.68
N LYS A 96 -13.65 3.22 4.53
CA LYS A 96 -13.17 1.92 5.01
C LYS A 96 -14.43 1.20 5.49
N PRO A 97 -14.68 -0.06 5.10
CA PRO A 97 -15.77 -0.80 5.71
C PRO A 97 -15.57 -0.65 7.21
N ASN A 98 -16.61 -0.19 7.92
CA ASN A 98 -16.59 -0.19 9.38
C ASN A 98 -16.13 -1.60 9.74
N ARG A 99 -14.92 -1.72 10.32
CA ARG A 99 -14.52 -3.03 10.85
C ARG A 99 -15.67 -3.42 11.77
N PRO A 100 -16.29 -4.60 11.59
CA PRO A 100 -17.39 -4.99 12.46
C PRO A 100 -16.88 -4.80 13.88
N ASN A 101 -17.63 -4.00 14.66
CA ASN A 101 -17.22 -3.68 16.01
C ASN A 101 -17.00 -5.01 16.72
N ARG A 102 -15.82 -5.23 17.34
CA ARG A 102 -15.62 -6.48 18.10
C ARG A 102 -16.75 -6.56 19.13
N PRO A 103 -17.37 -7.74 19.33
CA PRO A 103 -18.41 -7.88 20.35
C PRO A 103 -17.86 -7.44 21.71
N PRO A 104 -18.68 -6.78 22.54
CA PRO A 104 -18.24 -6.30 23.84
C PRO A 104 -17.81 -7.48 24.71
N ILE A 105 -16.79 -7.25 25.52
CA ILE A 105 -16.16 -8.29 26.34
C ILE A 105 -16.73 -8.17 27.75
N THR A 106 -17.29 -9.27 28.25
CA THR A 106 -17.73 -9.40 29.64
C THR A 106 -16.61 -9.99 30.48
N TYR A 107 -16.20 -9.29 31.53
CA TYR A 107 -15.19 -9.76 32.49
C TYR A 107 -15.55 -9.27 33.89
N LYS A 108 -15.54 -10.19 34.87
CA LYS A 108 -15.94 -9.93 36.27
C LYS A 108 -17.30 -9.21 36.41
N GLY A 109 -18.30 -9.64 35.64
CA GLY A 109 -19.66 -9.10 35.68
C GLY A 109 -19.84 -7.74 35.00
N VAL A 110 -18.79 -7.18 34.40
CA VAL A 110 -18.84 -5.90 33.68
C VAL A 110 -18.66 -6.15 32.19
N THR A 111 -19.57 -5.64 31.37
CA THR A 111 -19.48 -5.74 29.90
C THR A 111 -19.08 -4.39 29.32
N ARG A 112 -17.96 -4.36 28.58
CA ARG A 112 -17.43 -3.13 27.97
C ARG A 112 -16.87 -3.41 26.59
N SER A 113 -16.75 -2.36 25.77
CA SER A 113 -16.01 -2.47 24.52
C SER A 113 -14.52 -2.71 24.79
N LEU A 114 -13.79 -3.26 23.80
CA LEU A 114 -12.34 -3.42 23.89
C LEU A 114 -11.64 -2.09 24.19
N ARG A 115 -12.15 -0.98 23.62
CA ARG A 115 -11.64 0.37 23.84
C ARG A 115 -11.82 0.82 25.28
N ASP A 116 -13.00 0.58 25.85
CA ASP A 116 -13.31 0.98 27.23
C ASP A 116 -12.51 0.16 28.25
N TRP A 117 -12.31 -1.14 27.97
CA TRP A 117 -11.38 -1.97 28.74
C TRP A 117 -9.95 -1.46 28.65
N ALA A 118 -9.47 -1.14 27.43
CA ALA A 118 -8.13 -0.59 27.23
C ALA A 118 -7.93 0.73 27.98
N LYS A 119 -8.92 1.64 27.93
CA LYS A 119 -8.92 2.91 28.68
C LYS A 119 -8.91 2.69 30.18
N HIS A 120 -9.73 1.76 30.68
CA HIS A 120 -9.77 1.43 32.11
C HIS A 120 -8.43 0.85 32.62
N LEU A 121 -7.73 0.08 31.77
CA LEU A 121 -6.45 -0.54 32.09
C LEU A 121 -5.23 0.35 31.80
N GLY A 122 -5.41 1.52 31.20
CA GLY A 122 -4.31 2.41 30.82
C GLY A 122 -3.38 1.85 29.75
N ILE A 123 -3.85 0.94 28.88
CA ILE A 123 -3.06 0.35 27.78
C ILE A 123 -3.67 0.70 26.42
N GLY A 124 -2.86 0.63 25.35
CA GLY A 124 -3.37 0.88 24.00
C GLY A 124 -4.37 -0.18 23.52
N GLU A 125 -5.44 0.25 22.84
CA GLU A 125 -6.49 -0.65 22.29
C GLU A 125 -5.88 -1.75 21.40
N THR A 126 -4.91 -1.40 20.56
CA THR A 126 -4.17 -2.35 19.72
C THR A 126 -3.39 -3.37 20.55
N ALA A 127 -2.77 -2.94 21.65
CA ALA A 127 -2.00 -3.84 22.53
C ALA A 127 -2.91 -4.85 23.21
N LEU A 128 -4.07 -4.41 23.73
CA LEU A 128 -5.09 -5.30 24.29
C LEU A 128 -5.67 -6.24 23.22
N GLY A 129 -5.89 -5.72 22.00
CA GLY A 129 -6.31 -6.51 20.84
C GLY A 129 -5.33 -7.65 20.52
N HIS A 130 -4.03 -7.37 20.51
CA HIS A 130 -2.98 -8.39 20.27
C HIS A 130 -2.90 -9.43 21.39
N ARG A 131 -3.08 -9.04 22.66
CA ARG A 131 -3.16 -10.01 23.78
C ARG A 131 -4.21 -11.08 23.49
N LEU A 132 -5.41 -10.64 23.11
CA LEU A 132 -6.54 -11.55 22.87
C LEU A 132 -6.40 -12.34 21.57
N SER A 133 -6.02 -11.70 20.45
CA SER A 133 -6.07 -12.38 19.14
C SER A 133 -4.75 -12.96 18.65
N THR A 134 -3.61 -12.35 18.98
CA THR A 134 -2.30 -12.77 18.45
C THR A 134 -1.54 -13.62 19.45
N TYR A 135 -1.64 -13.29 20.74
CA TYR A 135 -0.91 -13.98 21.80
C TYR A 135 -1.75 -15.03 22.51
N GLY A 136 -3.06 -15.10 22.22
CA GLY A 136 -3.97 -16.12 22.78
C GLY A 136 -4.16 -16.01 24.29
N TRP A 137 -4.01 -14.82 24.88
CA TRP A 137 -4.20 -14.61 26.31
C TRP A 137 -5.65 -14.87 26.69
N THR A 138 -5.83 -15.49 27.85
CA THR A 138 -7.15 -15.60 28.48
C THR A 138 -7.67 -14.21 28.87
N LEU A 139 -8.99 -14.09 29.08
CA LEU A 139 -9.59 -12.83 29.51
C LEU A 139 -9.01 -12.33 30.83
N ASP A 140 -8.72 -13.25 31.75
CA ASP A 140 -8.13 -12.91 33.05
C ASP A 140 -6.70 -12.41 32.91
N GLU A 141 -5.87 -13.00 32.05
CA GLU A 141 -4.51 -12.48 31.79
C GLU A 141 -4.53 -11.13 31.05
N ALA A 142 -5.45 -10.96 30.11
CA ALA A 142 -5.53 -9.76 29.29
C ALA A 142 -6.05 -8.55 30.07
N LEU A 143 -7.02 -8.77 30.97
CA LEU A 143 -7.76 -7.73 31.71
C LEU A 143 -7.43 -7.68 33.21
N GLY A 144 -6.82 -8.71 33.79
CA GLY A 144 -6.55 -8.87 35.23
C GLY A 144 -5.40 -8.05 35.79
N GLY A 145 -4.84 -7.13 34.99
CA GLY A 145 -3.94 -6.10 35.51
C GLY A 145 -2.54 -6.61 35.85
N GLN A 146 -1.74 -6.85 34.82
CA GLN A 146 -0.33 -6.45 34.82
C GLN A 146 -0.02 -5.87 33.43
N PRO A 147 0.37 -4.59 33.31
CA PRO A 147 1.19 -4.15 32.20
C PRO A 147 2.42 -5.07 32.12
N ARG A 148 3.00 -5.28 30.94
CA ARG A 148 4.40 -5.74 30.93
C ARG A 148 5.22 -4.64 31.61
N SER A 149 5.48 -4.83 32.90
CA SER A 149 6.62 -4.22 33.57
C SER A 149 7.84 -4.55 32.72
N VAL A 150 8.62 -3.51 32.43
CA VAL A 150 9.80 -3.44 31.55
C VAL A 150 9.59 -3.74 30.07
N SER A 151 10.06 -2.79 29.25
CA SER A 151 10.54 -3.03 27.89
C SER A 151 11.24 -4.38 27.86
N ARG A 152 10.68 -5.37 27.15
CA ARG A 152 11.41 -6.58 26.78
C ARG A 152 12.74 -6.07 26.25
N GLY A 153 13.81 -6.26 27.01
CA GLY A 153 15.16 -5.90 26.56
C GLY A 153 15.38 -6.46 25.16
N TYR A 154 16.41 -5.98 24.48
CA TYR A 154 16.68 -6.43 23.12
C TYR A 154 16.69 -7.97 23.04
N PRO A 155 16.12 -8.58 21.97
CA PRO A 155 16.07 -10.03 21.83
C PRO A 155 17.46 -10.65 22.11
N LYS A 156 17.54 -11.71 22.93
CA LYS A 156 18.81 -12.34 23.30
C LYS A 156 19.72 -12.67 22.10
N LYS A 157 19.12 -13.02 20.96
CA LYS A 157 19.83 -13.26 19.69
C LYS A 157 20.66 -12.07 19.18
N HIS A 158 20.40 -10.84 19.64
CA HIS A 158 21.17 -9.65 19.27
C HIS A 158 22.35 -9.38 20.21
N TYR A 159 22.63 -10.26 21.17
CA TYR A 159 23.91 -10.29 21.86
C TYR A 159 24.84 -11.22 21.09
N VAL A 160 26.00 -10.70 20.71
CA VAL A 160 26.96 -11.39 19.84
C VAL A 160 28.32 -11.37 20.52
N GLU A 161 28.93 -12.54 20.62
CA GLU A 161 30.29 -12.71 21.13
C GLU A 161 31.30 -12.37 20.03
N TRP A 162 32.27 -11.51 20.36
CA TRP A 162 33.37 -11.17 19.49
C TRP A 162 34.60 -10.83 20.31
N LYS A 163 35.76 -11.41 19.97
CA LYS A 163 37.04 -11.22 20.67
C LYS A 163 36.96 -11.48 22.19
N GLY A 164 36.18 -12.49 22.60
CA GLY A 164 36.03 -12.90 24.00
C GLY A 164 35.08 -12.04 24.83
N GLU A 165 34.42 -11.05 24.22
CA GLU A 165 33.38 -10.25 24.88
C GLU A 165 32.02 -10.45 24.22
N THR A 166 30.97 -10.59 25.03
CA THR A 166 29.58 -10.62 24.55
C THR A 166 28.91 -9.28 24.81
N ARG A 167 28.58 -8.56 23.74
CA ARG A 167 27.85 -7.28 23.82
C ARG A 167 26.65 -7.25 22.90
N HIS A 168 25.76 -6.28 23.12
CA HIS A 168 24.63 -6.07 22.23
C HIS A 168 25.09 -5.48 20.90
N VAL A 169 24.46 -5.91 19.79
CA VAL A 169 24.79 -5.43 18.43
C VAL A 169 24.74 -3.90 18.29
N SER A 170 24.02 -3.17 19.15
CA SER A 170 24.05 -1.69 19.09
C SER A 170 25.39 -1.12 19.53
N GLU A 171 25.97 -1.65 20.61
CA GLU A 171 27.29 -1.22 21.11
C GLU A 171 28.38 -1.56 20.10
N TRP A 172 28.31 -2.76 19.50
CA TRP A 172 29.22 -3.14 18.42
C TRP A 172 29.06 -2.23 17.18
N ALA A 173 27.84 -1.85 16.83
CA ALA A 173 27.59 -0.97 15.68
C ALA A 173 28.14 0.44 15.93
N GLU A 174 27.99 0.97 17.15
CA GLU A 174 28.60 2.24 17.57
C GLU A 174 30.12 2.19 17.47
N GLN A 175 30.75 1.11 17.97
CA GLN A 175 32.20 0.92 17.86
C GLN A 175 32.69 0.80 16.41
N ALA A 176 31.92 0.17 15.53
CA ALA A 176 32.23 0.07 14.10
C ALA A 176 31.85 1.32 13.29
N GLY A 177 31.20 2.32 13.90
CA GLY A 177 30.74 3.53 13.19
C GLY A 177 29.66 3.26 12.11
N ILE A 178 28.90 2.16 12.26
CA ILE A 178 27.82 1.76 11.35
C ILE A 178 26.48 1.72 12.07
N SER A 179 25.37 1.74 11.33
CA SER A 179 24.05 1.67 11.98
C SER A 179 23.77 0.27 12.53
N ARG A 180 23.09 0.18 13.68
CA ARG A 180 22.61 -1.09 14.27
C ARG A 180 21.89 -1.98 13.24
N CYS A 181 21.05 -1.39 12.40
CA CYS A 181 20.33 -2.12 11.36
C CYS A 181 21.27 -2.70 10.29
N CYS A 182 22.34 -1.98 9.94
CA CYS A 182 23.36 -2.45 9.01
C CYS A 182 24.10 -3.66 9.58
N LEU A 183 24.55 -3.56 10.84
CA LEU A 183 25.26 -4.67 11.50
C LEU A 183 24.36 -5.90 11.68
N LEU A 184 23.09 -5.72 12.08
CA LEU A 184 22.11 -6.82 12.11
C LEU A 184 21.90 -7.47 10.72
N GLY A 185 21.85 -6.65 9.66
CA GLY A 185 21.72 -7.15 8.29
C GLY A 185 22.94 -7.94 7.84
N ARG A 186 24.15 -7.52 8.21
CA ARG A 186 25.39 -8.26 7.94
C ARG A 186 25.37 -9.63 8.61
N ILE A 187 25.04 -9.67 9.90
CA ILE A 187 25.08 -10.91 10.70
C ILE A 187 23.93 -11.87 10.32
N PHE A 188 22.67 -11.41 10.40
CA PHE A 188 21.52 -12.31 10.32
C PHE A 188 20.96 -12.52 8.92
N ARG A 189 21.13 -11.55 8.01
CA ARG A 189 20.60 -11.64 6.65
C ARG A 189 21.65 -12.08 5.64
N LEU A 190 22.88 -11.56 5.76
CA LEU A 190 23.98 -11.88 4.85
C LEU A 190 24.90 -12.98 5.39
N GLY A 191 24.75 -13.38 6.65
CA GLY A 191 25.55 -14.44 7.26
C GLY A 191 27.03 -14.10 7.41
N TRP A 192 27.38 -12.82 7.51
CA TRP A 192 28.77 -12.39 7.65
C TRP A 192 29.33 -12.80 9.02
N THR A 193 30.60 -13.20 9.04
CA THR A 193 31.36 -13.35 10.28
C THR A 193 31.49 -12.01 10.97
N MET A 194 31.63 -12.03 12.31
CA MET A 194 31.67 -10.80 13.08
C MET A 194 32.90 -9.93 12.76
N ASP A 195 34.07 -10.54 12.49
CA ASP A 195 35.27 -9.81 12.03
C ASP A 195 35.01 -9.01 10.75
N ARG A 196 34.37 -9.66 9.77
CA ARG A 196 34.00 -9.01 8.51
C ARG A 196 32.93 -7.95 8.73
N ALA A 197 31.93 -8.25 9.55
CA ALA A 197 30.81 -7.36 9.82
C ALA A 197 31.21 -6.06 10.52
N MET A 198 32.29 -6.09 11.31
CA MET A 198 32.82 -4.94 12.05
C MET A 198 33.83 -4.12 11.25
N THR A 199 34.62 -4.75 10.38
CA THR A 199 35.76 -4.09 9.70
C THR A 199 35.43 -3.57 8.30
N GLU A 200 34.49 -4.19 7.59
CA GLU A 200 34.22 -3.83 6.21
C GLU A 200 33.40 -2.52 6.15
N PRO A 201 33.81 -1.50 5.37
CA PRO A 201 33.11 -0.23 5.32
C PRO A 201 31.71 -0.39 4.71
N LYS A 202 30.81 0.55 5.03
CA LYS A 202 29.50 0.61 4.35
C LYS A 202 29.74 0.84 2.86
N GLY A 203 29.26 -0.06 2.00
CA GLY A 203 29.30 0.16 0.56
C GLY A 203 28.59 1.47 0.22
N GLN A 204 29.20 2.33 -0.59
CA GLN A 204 28.55 3.54 -1.05
C GLN A 204 27.35 3.16 -1.92
N TYR A 205 26.15 3.55 -1.47
CA TYR A 205 24.98 3.46 -2.31
C TYR A 205 25.04 4.59 -3.33
N HIS A 206 25.58 4.31 -4.52
CA HIS A 206 25.44 5.22 -5.65
C HIS A 206 23.97 5.17 -6.10
N ARG A 207 23.20 6.20 -5.75
CA ARG A 207 21.93 6.46 -6.46
C ARG A 207 22.29 6.61 -7.93
N LYS A 208 21.76 5.74 -8.81
CA LYS A 208 21.81 5.98 -10.26
C LYS A 208 21.28 7.40 -10.48
N ALA A 209 22.11 8.27 -11.06
CA ALA A 209 21.68 9.60 -11.45
C ALA A 209 20.40 9.45 -12.28
N LYS A 210 19.37 10.26 -11.99
CA LYS A 210 18.24 10.35 -12.90
C LYS A 210 18.83 10.81 -14.24
N PRO A 211 18.50 10.16 -15.37
CA PRO A 211 18.93 10.68 -16.67
C PRO A 211 18.45 12.12 -16.76
N GLU A 212 19.37 13.05 -17.05
CA GLU A 212 19.04 14.42 -17.39
C GLU A 212 18.06 14.37 -18.56
N LYS A 213 16.92 15.05 -18.42
CA LYS A 213 16.00 15.20 -19.53
C LYS A 213 16.68 16.05 -20.59
N SER A 214 16.69 15.58 -21.84
CA SER A 214 17.13 16.37 -22.99
C SER A 214 16.40 17.72 -22.99
N PRO A 215 17.07 18.85 -23.31
CA PRO A 215 16.42 20.15 -23.48
C PRO A 215 15.27 20.16 -24.50
N GLU A 216 15.14 19.11 -25.30
CA GLU A 216 14.11 18.95 -26.34
C GLU A 216 12.74 18.48 -25.79
N ASP A 217 12.64 18.14 -24.49
CA ASP A 217 11.40 17.70 -23.84
C ASP A 217 10.71 18.80 -22.99
N GLN A 218 10.89 20.09 -23.32
CA GLN A 218 10.16 21.22 -22.71
C GLN A 218 9.09 21.81 -23.62
#